data_AF-A0A661N4E7-F1
#
_entry.id   AF-A0A661N4E7-F1
#
_cell.length_a   1.000
_cell.length_b   1.000
_cell.length_c   1.000
_cell.angle_alpha   90.00
_cell.angle_beta   90.00
_cell.angle_gamma   90.00
#
_symmetry.space_group_name_H-M   'P 1'
#
loop_
_entity.id
_entity.type
_entity.pdbx_description
1 polymer ?
#
loop_
_entity_poly.entity_id
_entity_poly.type
_entity_poly.pdbx_seq_one_letter_code
_entity_poly.pdbx_strand_id
1 'polypeptide(L)'
;SIVDGVLVAGPFDVSLKFNIQIVDADMLLTGNWIRLTLGDGTASGILSGHWSAAQIDEIIGTPTTQNGNAAGFDYTEFSAAMEAADADYDEESGECTSFTTIFRLEAVSAFLTD
;
A
#
# COMPACT_ATOMS: atom_id res chain seq x y z
N SER A 1 -18.18 -10.26 -4.42
CA SER A 1 -19.04 -10.92 -5.42
C SER A 1 -18.27 -11.10 -6.71
N ILE A 2 -18.72 -12.02 -7.56
CA ILE A 2 -18.24 -12.14 -8.95
C ILE A 2 -19.45 -11.96 -9.86
N VAL A 3 -19.40 -10.97 -10.74
CA VAL A 3 -20.48 -10.66 -11.70
C VAL A 3 -19.83 -10.28 -13.02
N ASP A 4 -20.25 -10.90 -14.12
CA ASP A 4 -19.77 -10.62 -15.49
C ASP A 4 -18.25 -10.61 -15.62
N GLY A 5 -17.59 -11.60 -15.00
CA GLY A 5 -16.13 -11.71 -15.02
C GLY A 5 -15.41 -10.66 -14.17
N VAL A 6 -16.10 -9.92 -13.31
CA VAL A 6 -15.49 -8.95 -12.39
C VAL A 6 -15.65 -9.43 -10.94
N LEU A 7 -14.52 -9.66 -10.27
CA LEU A 7 -14.45 -9.86 -8.83
C LEU A 7 -14.41 -8.49 -8.14
N VAL A 8 -15.28 -8.30 -7.15
CA VAL A 8 -15.18 -7.20 -6.17
C VAL A 8 -15.22 -7.78 -4.77
N ALA A 9 -14.26 -7.44 -3.92
CA ALA A 9 -14.27 -7.83 -2.51
C ALA A 9 -13.76 -6.68 -1.64
N GLY A 10 -14.24 -6.61 -0.39
CA GLY A 10 -13.96 -5.52 0.53
C GLY A 10 -15.12 -5.29 1.50
N PRO A 11 -14.89 -4.59 2.63
CA PRO A 11 -13.57 -4.16 3.10
C PRO A 11 -12.79 -5.33 3.75
N PHE A 12 -11.45 -5.34 3.62
CA PHE A 12 -10.56 -6.24 4.36
C PHE A 12 -9.17 -5.64 4.54
N ASP A 13 -8.39 -6.16 5.49
CA ASP A 13 -7.01 -5.73 5.71
C ASP A 13 -6.04 -6.67 4.99
N VAL A 14 -4.92 -6.11 4.52
CA VAL A 14 -3.87 -6.85 3.81
C VAL A 14 -2.52 -6.53 4.44
N SER A 15 -1.76 -7.58 4.77
CA SER A 15 -0.35 -7.46 5.09
C SER A 15 0.47 -7.91 3.88
N LEU A 16 1.25 -7.00 3.30
CA LEU A 16 2.17 -7.29 2.21
C LEU A 16 3.60 -7.26 2.73
N LYS A 17 4.36 -8.33 2.46
CA LYS A 17 5.80 -8.31 2.73
C LYS A 17 6.48 -7.33 1.79
N PHE A 18 7.13 -6.34 2.36
CA PHE A 18 7.86 -5.30 1.67
C PHE A 18 9.35 -5.52 1.91
N ASN A 19 10.07 -5.89 0.84
CA ASN A 19 11.51 -6.04 0.88
C ASN A 19 12.15 -5.16 -0.20
N ILE A 20 12.84 -4.09 0.22
CA ILE A 20 13.58 -3.21 -0.68
C ILE A 20 15.02 -3.04 -0.21
N GLN A 21 15.90 -4.01 -0.50
CA GLN A 21 17.36 -4.01 -0.26
C GLN A 21 17.83 -3.72 1.20
N ILE A 22 17.42 -2.60 1.79
CA ILE A 22 17.72 -2.10 3.12
C ILE A 22 16.51 -2.13 4.08
N VAL A 23 15.29 -2.37 3.57
CA VAL A 23 14.07 -2.52 4.40
C VAL A 23 13.50 -3.92 4.21
N ASP A 24 13.21 -4.60 5.32
CA ASP A 24 12.37 -5.79 5.40
C ASP A 24 11.28 -5.53 6.43
N ALA A 25 10.05 -5.32 5.97
CA ALA A 25 8.94 -4.91 6.81
C ALA A 25 7.60 -5.44 6.27
N ASP A 26 6.60 -5.49 7.13
CA ASP A 26 5.22 -5.75 6.73
C ASP A 26 4.50 -4.43 6.48
N MET A 27 4.05 -4.21 5.25
CA MET A 27 3.15 -3.11 4.91
C MET A 27 1.72 -3.52 5.20
N LEU A 28 1.11 -2.88 6.19
CA LEU A 28 -0.29 -3.10 6.55
C LEU A 28 -1.16 -2.05 5.84
N LEU A 29 -1.97 -2.53 4.91
CA LEU A 29 -3.02 -1.74 4.28
C LEU A 29 -4.34 -2.07 4.97
N THR A 30 -5.11 -1.05 5.33
CA THR A 30 -6.41 -1.21 6.00
C THR A 30 -7.58 -0.81 5.11
N GLY A 31 -8.76 -1.36 5.38
CA GLY A 31 -10.00 -0.94 4.71
C GLY A 31 -10.03 -1.23 3.21
N ASN A 32 -9.27 -2.23 2.76
CA ASN A 32 -9.03 -2.45 1.34
C ASN A 32 -10.28 -2.94 0.61
N TRP A 33 -10.39 -2.49 -0.63
CA TRP A 33 -11.24 -3.05 -1.66
C TRP A 33 -10.38 -3.52 -2.83
N ILE A 34 -10.72 -4.69 -3.35
CA ILE A 34 -10.11 -5.22 -4.57
C ILE A 34 -11.18 -5.30 -5.66
N ARG A 35 -10.80 -4.89 -6.87
CA ARG A 35 -11.61 -5.06 -8.08
C ARG A 35 -10.74 -5.66 -9.17
N LEU A 36 -11.02 -6.90 -9.57
CA LEU A 36 -10.29 -7.60 -10.63
C LEU A 36 -11.23 -7.96 -11.79
N THR A 37 -10.79 -7.71 -13.01
CA THR A 37 -11.32 -8.37 -14.20
C THR A 37 -10.64 -9.73 -14.33
N LEU A 38 -11.46 -10.78 -14.44
CA LEU A 38 -11.03 -12.16 -14.58
C LEU A 38 -10.98 -12.53 -16.07
N GLY A 39 -9.86 -13.08 -16.50
CA GLY A 39 -9.67 -13.69 -17.81
C GLY A 39 -9.48 -15.20 -17.70
N ASP A 40 -9.23 -15.85 -18.83
CA ASP A 40 -8.86 -17.27 -18.84
C ASP A 40 -7.45 -17.42 -18.27
N GLY A 41 -7.34 -18.00 -17.07
CA GLY A 41 -6.07 -18.19 -16.35
C GLY A 41 -5.36 -16.90 -15.92
N THR A 42 -6.01 -15.73 -16.02
CA THR A 42 -5.42 -14.42 -15.73
C THR A 42 -6.39 -13.55 -14.91
N ALA A 43 -5.86 -12.54 -14.22
CA ALA A 43 -6.66 -11.51 -13.57
C ALA A 43 -5.89 -10.19 -13.55
N SER A 44 -6.58 -9.07 -13.68
CA SER A 44 -5.96 -7.74 -13.57
C SER A 44 -6.93 -6.73 -12.95
N GLY A 45 -6.40 -5.73 -12.26
CA GLY A 45 -7.25 -4.70 -11.66
C GLY A 45 -6.54 -3.88 -10.61
N ILE A 46 -7.30 -3.52 -9.57
CA ILE A 46 -6.85 -2.60 -8.52
C ILE A 46 -7.07 -3.18 -7.13
N LEU A 47 -6.13 -2.87 -6.24
CA LEU A 47 -6.29 -2.94 -4.79
C LEU A 47 -6.18 -1.51 -4.26
N SER A 48 -7.22 -1.04 -3.59
CA SER A 48 -7.23 0.29 -2.98
C SER A 48 -7.52 0.19 -1.49
N GLY A 49 -6.81 0.95 -0.68
CA GLY A 49 -6.99 0.98 0.77
C GLY A 49 -6.19 2.11 1.39
N HIS A 50 -5.96 2.07 2.70
CA HIS A 50 -5.24 3.11 3.41
C HIS A 50 -3.94 2.59 4.01
N TRP A 51 -2.87 3.38 3.93
CA TRP A 51 -1.60 3.11 4.60
C TRP A 51 -1.29 4.24 5.59
N SER A 52 -1.13 3.89 6.87
CA SER A 52 -0.89 4.88 7.93
C SER A 52 0.42 5.64 7.71
N ALA A 53 0.36 6.97 7.85
CA ALA A 53 1.55 7.82 7.83
C ALA A 53 2.54 7.43 8.94
N ALA A 54 2.04 7.00 10.11
CA ALA A 54 2.89 6.55 11.22
C ALA A 54 3.67 5.27 10.86
N GLN A 55 3.05 4.31 10.18
CA GLN A 55 3.76 3.10 9.73
C GLN A 55 4.75 3.43 8.61
N ILE A 56 4.42 4.38 7.73
CA ILE A 56 5.34 4.87 6.69
C ILE A 56 6.58 5.51 7.35
N ASP A 57 6.43 6.36 8.37
CA ASP A 57 7.56 6.93 9.12
C ASP A 57 8.40 5.85 9.83
N GLU A 58 7.75 4.87 10.48
CA GLU A 58 8.45 3.76 11.13
C GLU A 58 9.34 2.98 10.14
N ILE A 59 8.78 2.62 8.98
CA ILE A 59 9.43 1.76 7.98
C ILE A 59 10.42 2.54 7.10
N ILE A 60 10.05 3.74 6.64
CA ILE A 60 10.77 4.50 5.60
C ILE A 60 11.51 5.71 6.19
N GLY A 61 10.98 6.35 7.24
CA GLY A 61 11.64 7.46 7.93
C GLY A 61 12.94 7.04 8.61
N THR A 62 12.97 5.88 9.29
CA THR A 62 14.17 5.35 9.96
C THR A 62 15.36 5.08 9.00
N PRO A 63 15.15 4.53 7.78
CA PRO A 63 16.19 4.41 6.74
C PRO A 63 16.87 5.71 6.30
N THR A 64 16.34 6.90 6.62
CA THR A 64 16.88 8.21 6.18
C THR A 64 18.16 8.70 6.87
N THR A 65 18.82 7.83 7.63
CA THR A 65 20.27 7.97 7.91
C THR A 65 21.09 7.79 6.61
N GLN A 66 22.42 7.62 6.66
CA GLN A 66 23.33 7.63 5.50
C GLN A 66 22.86 6.90 4.21
N ASN A 67 21.93 5.95 4.32
CA ASN A 67 21.26 5.21 3.25
C ASN A 67 20.04 5.90 2.59
N GLY A 68 19.25 6.74 3.27
CA GLY A 68 18.12 7.43 2.62
C GLY A 68 18.54 8.65 1.79
N ASN A 69 19.71 9.23 2.08
CA ASN A 69 20.38 10.12 1.12
C ASN A 69 20.61 9.43 -0.25
N ALA A 70 20.78 8.09 -0.28
CA ALA A 70 20.87 7.35 -1.53
C ALA A 70 19.51 7.11 -2.21
N ALA A 71 18.40 7.20 -1.48
CA ALA A 71 17.04 7.13 -1.99
C ALA A 71 16.53 8.48 -2.55
N GLY A 72 17.28 9.57 -2.34
CA GLY A 72 17.08 10.86 -3.01
C GLY A 72 16.11 11.82 -2.33
N PHE A 73 15.86 11.65 -1.03
CA PHE A 73 15.09 12.61 -0.21
C PHE A 73 15.74 12.78 1.17
N ASP A 74 15.61 13.96 1.77
CA ASP A 74 15.99 14.18 3.17
C ASP A 74 14.81 14.00 4.14
N TYR A 75 15.09 13.89 5.44
CA TYR A 75 14.05 13.65 6.44
C TYR A 75 13.06 14.83 6.58
N THR A 76 13.46 16.06 6.26
CA THR A 76 12.57 17.22 6.30
C THR A 76 11.54 17.12 5.19
N GLU A 77 11.98 16.80 3.98
CA GLU A 77 11.10 16.54 2.83
C GLU A 77 10.16 15.37 3.10
N PHE A 78 10.68 14.29 3.70
CA PHE A 78 9.88 13.14 4.10
C PHE A 78 8.80 13.50 5.13
N SER A 79 9.18 14.19 6.20
CA SER A 79 8.25 14.61 7.25
C SER A 79 7.16 15.53 6.69
N ALA A 80 7.52 16.48 5.84
CA ALA A 80 6.55 17.36 5.18
C ALA A 80 5.60 16.58 4.25
N ALA A 81 6.09 15.51 3.60
CA ALA A 81 5.23 14.65 2.80
C ALA A 81 4.20 13.90 3.65
N MET A 82 4.53 13.52 4.90
CA MET A 82 3.59 12.84 5.80
C MET A 82 2.38 13.70 6.18
N GLU A 83 2.54 15.04 6.22
CA GLU A 83 1.43 15.99 6.45
C GLU A 83 0.40 16.00 5.30
N ALA A 84 0.73 15.42 4.14
CA ALA A 84 -0.16 15.32 2.99
C ALA A 84 -1.10 14.10 3.03
N ALA A 85 -1.17 13.40 4.16
CA ALA A 85 -2.15 12.33 4.38
C ALA A 85 -3.57 12.82 4.06
N ASP A 86 -4.40 11.94 3.48
CA ASP A 86 -5.69 12.31 2.89
C ASP A 86 -6.86 11.43 3.35
N ALA A 87 -6.59 10.42 4.18
CA ALA A 87 -7.56 9.48 4.69
C ALA A 87 -7.49 9.35 6.22
N ASP A 88 -8.53 8.74 6.81
CA ASP A 88 -8.66 8.50 8.25
C ASP A 88 -8.47 9.78 9.09
N TYR A 89 -9.41 10.71 8.93
CA TYR A 89 -9.44 11.97 9.68
C TYR A 89 -9.57 11.72 11.18
N ASP A 90 -8.64 12.25 11.95
CA ASP A 90 -8.66 12.26 13.41
C ASP A 90 -9.18 13.60 13.93
N GLU A 91 -10.29 13.57 14.67
CA GLU A 91 -10.92 14.77 15.22
C GLU A 91 -10.09 15.43 16.34
N GLU A 92 -9.23 14.67 17.02
CA GLU A 92 -8.40 15.19 18.12
C GLU A 92 -7.24 16.06 17.59
N SER A 93 -6.49 15.55 16.61
CA SER A 93 -5.42 16.30 15.94
C SER A 93 -5.93 17.28 14.89
N GLY A 94 -7.09 17.00 14.28
CA GLY A 94 -7.65 17.78 13.18
C GLY A 94 -7.00 17.48 11.83
N GLU A 95 -6.31 16.35 11.70
CA GLU A 95 -5.51 15.94 10.54
C GLU A 95 -5.91 14.55 10.04
N CYS A 96 -5.59 14.24 8.78
CA CYS A 96 -5.69 12.88 8.24
C CYS A 96 -4.45 12.07 8.65
N THR A 97 -4.63 10.80 8.99
CA THR A 97 -3.56 9.95 9.55
C THR A 97 -3.07 8.85 8.60
N SER A 98 -3.69 8.73 7.43
CA SER A 98 -3.37 7.71 6.43
C SER A 98 -3.35 8.29 5.01
N PHE A 99 -2.62 7.61 4.13
CA PHE A 99 -2.65 7.85 2.70
C PHE A 99 -3.58 6.86 2.01
N THR A 100 -4.39 7.37 1.10
CA THR A 100 -5.09 6.57 0.10
C THR A 100 -4.07 5.93 -0.83
N THR A 101 -4.11 4.61 -0.92
CA THR A 101 -3.25 3.81 -1.80
C THR A 101 -4.07 3.14 -2.87
N ILE A 102 -3.50 3.06 -4.09
CA ILE A 102 -4.07 2.32 -5.20
C ILE A 102 -2.94 1.57 -5.91
N PHE A 103 -2.95 0.25 -5.79
CA PHE A 103 -2.02 -0.64 -6.47
C PHE A 103 -2.67 -1.24 -7.70
N ARG A 104 -1.97 -1.21 -8.84
CA ARG A 104 -2.31 -2.03 -9.99
C ARG A 104 -1.87 -3.47 -9.71
N LEU A 105 -2.79 -4.41 -9.90
CA LEU A 105 -2.54 -5.83 -9.76
C LEU A 105 -2.62 -6.52 -11.11
N GLU A 106 -1.68 -7.43 -11.33
CA GLU A 106 -1.68 -8.39 -12.43
C GLU A 106 -1.34 -9.76 -11.85
N ALA A 107 -2.24 -10.72 -12.03
CA ALA A 107 -1.98 -12.09 -11.66
C ALA A 107 -0.99 -12.69 -12.67
N VAL A 108 0.13 -13.16 -12.16
CA VAL A 108 1.06 -13.99 -12.92
C VAL A 108 0.61 -15.44 -12.74
N SER A 109 0.49 -16.18 -13.84
CA SER A 109 0.16 -17.61 -13.78
C SER A 109 1.19 -18.32 -12.91
N ALA A 110 0.74 -18.90 -11.79
CA ALA A 110 1.55 -19.88 -11.10
C ALA A 110 1.66 -21.09 -12.02
N PHE A 111 2.87 -21.60 -12.25
CA PHE A 111 3.05 -22.88 -12.92
C PHE A 111 2.28 -23.93 -12.13
N LEU A 112 1.13 -24.36 -12.65
CA LEU A 112 0.54 -25.62 -12.23
C LEU A 112 1.43 -26.68 -12.86
N THR A 113 2.34 -27.25 -12.07
CA THR A 113 2.86 -28.57 -12.43
C THR A 113 1.66 -29.50 -12.47
N ASP A 114 1.34 -30.02 -13.64
CA ASP A 114 0.46 -31.18 -13.80
C ASP A 114 0.96 -32.38 -12.97
#